data_AF-A0A933EV06-F1
#
_entry.id   AF-A0A933EV06-F1
#
_cell.length_a   1.000
_cell.length_b   1.000
_cell.length_c   1.000
_cell.angle_alpha   90.00
_cell.angle_beta   90.00
_cell.angle_gamma   90.00
#
_symmetry.space_group_name_H-M   'P 1'
#
loop_
_entity.id
_entity.type
_entity.pdbx_description
1 polymer ?
#
loop_
_entity_poly.entity_id
_entity_poly.type
_entity_poly.pdbx_seq_one_letter_code
_entity_poly.pdbx_strand_id
1 'polypeptide(L)'
;GMYEYDANLVFLDWRAAQALFGLEKAVSGTAFSLREAEDAGRVKTLLQRKLGFPYFVRTWMDMNKTLFGALKLEKIVMFLILALIILVASLNIAGSLTILVMDKTKDIGVLKALGAAKWDLVRIFTMDGLFLGGAGALAGLLAGMGISWVLKTYPVVELPKEIYYTNRLPVQMDWADAFLVAGVAMALSLASAFYPARLASKLDVVKALRYE
;
A
#
# COMPACT_ATOMS: atom_id res chain seq x y z
N GLY A 1 22.94 -24.68 -10.08
CA GLY A 1 22.79 -24.21 -11.46
C GLY A 1 21.41 -24.60 -11.92
N MET A 2 20.71 -23.72 -12.63
CA MET A 2 19.44 -24.09 -13.25
C MET A 2 19.76 -24.97 -14.44
N TYR A 3 19.50 -26.28 -14.33
CA TYR A 3 19.84 -27.27 -15.37
C TYR A 3 19.31 -26.88 -16.75
N GLU A 4 18.13 -26.28 -16.84
CA GLU A 4 17.57 -25.81 -18.12
C GLU A 4 18.36 -24.67 -18.76
N TYR A 5 18.96 -23.79 -17.97
CA TYR A 5 19.83 -22.72 -18.49
C TYR A 5 21.21 -23.29 -18.81
N ASP A 6 21.79 -24.08 -17.89
CA ASP A 6 23.10 -24.70 -18.11
C ASP A 6 23.10 -25.66 -19.32
N ALA A 7 21.94 -26.26 -19.65
CA ALA A 7 21.78 -27.13 -20.81
C ALA A 7 21.48 -26.40 -22.13
N ASN A 8 20.91 -25.18 -22.09
CA ASN A 8 20.43 -24.47 -23.29
C ASN A 8 21.16 -23.15 -23.58
N LEU A 9 22.06 -22.69 -22.71
CA LEU A 9 22.79 -21.42 -22.87
C LEU A 9 24.29 -21.67 -23.02
N VAL A 10 24.84 -21.19 -24.14
CA VAL A 10 26.27 -21.16 -24.41
C VAL A 10 26.70 -19.72 -24.60
N PHE A 11 27.76 -19.31 -23.91
CA PHE A 11 28.39 -18.01 -24.11
C PHE A 11 29.58 -18.16 -25.05
N LEU A 12 29.66 -17.29 -26.05
CA LEU A 12 30.73 -17.27 -27.05
C LEU A 12 31.08 -15.82 -27.41
N ASP A 13 32.29 -15.62 -27.93
CA ASP A 13 32.69 -14.31 -28.45
C ASP A 13 31.77 -13.89 -29.60
N TRP A 14 31.43 -12.60 -29.66
CA TRP A 14 30.48 -12.08 -30.64
C TRP A 14 30.94 -12.29 -32.08
N ARG A 15 32.26 -12.32 -32.37
CA ARG A 15 32.78 -12.62 -33.71
C ARG A 15 32.58 -14.08 -34.08
N ALA A 16 32.77 -14.99 -33.11
CA ALA A 16 32.48 -16.41 -33.30
C ALA A 16 30.99 -16.64 -33.52
N ALA A 17 30.12 -15.91 -32.81
CA ALA A 17 28.67 -15.96 -33.02
C ALA A 17 28.28 -15.45 -34.41
N GLN A 18 28.89 -14.35 -34.88
CA GLN A 18 28.64 -13.84 -36.23
C GLN A 18 29.03 -14.85 -37.32
N ALA A 19 30.17 -15.53 -37.17
CA ALA A 19 30.59 -16.58 -38.09
C ALA A 19 29.63 -17.78 -38.07
N LEU A 20 29.22 -18.23 -36.88
CA LEU A 20 28.33 -19.37 -36.69
C LEU A 20 26.94 -19.14 -37.29
N PHE A 21 26.38 -17.95 -37.09
CA PHE A 21 25.04 -17.59 -37.58
C PHE A 21 25.05 -16.93 -38.98
N GLY A 22 26.22 -16.81 -39.63
CA GLY A 22 26.34 -16.22 -40.95
C GLY A 22 25.97 -14.72 -41.00
N LEU A 23 26.19 -13.98 -39.91
CA LEU A 23 25.73 -12.59 -39.75
C LEU A 23 26.70 -11.53 -40.30
N GLU A 24 27.77 -11.89 -41.01
CA GLU A 24 28.82 -10.97 -41.49
C GLU A 24 29.25 -9.94 -40.40
N LYS A 25 28.88 -8.66 -40.58
CA LYS A 25 29.12 -7.57 -39.62
C LYS A 25 27.88 -7.16 -38.83
N ALA A 26 26.73 -7.79 -39.06
CA ALA A 26 25.46 -7.48 -38.40
C ALA A 26 25.35 -8.16 -37.02
N VAL A 27 24.49 -7.62 -36.17
CA VAL A 27 24.14 -8.20 -34.87
C VAL A 27 22.63 -8.26 -34.72
N SER A 28 22.11 -9.31 -34.10
CA SER A 28 20.66 -9.50 -33.90
C SER A 28 20.06 -8.46 -32.95
N GLY A 29 20.86 -7.91 -32.05
CA GLY A 29 20.45 -6.85 -31.13
C GLY A 29 21.56 -6.46 -30.16
N THR A 30 21.38 -5.31 -29.52
CA THR A 30 22.28 -4.79 -28.49
C THR A 30 21.50 -4.61 -27.20
N ALA A 31 22.01 -5.16 -26.11
CA ALA A 31 21.47 -4.96 -24.78
C ALA A 31 22.28 -3.88 -24.03
N PHE A 32 21.59 -3.00 -23.32
CA PHE A 32 22.20 -1.98 -22.47
C PHE A 32 21.68 -2.13 -21.05
N SER A 33 22.57 -2.08 -20.07
CA SER A 33 22.16 -2.03 -18.67
C SER A 33 21.97 -0.57 -18.26
N LEU A 34 20.86 -0.28 -17.56
CA LEU A 34 20.60 1.03 -16.98
C LEU A 34 21.04 1.02 -15.52
N ARG A 35 21.50 2.18 -15.03
CA ARG A 35 21.82 2.36 -13.61
C ARG A 35 20.56 2.28 -12.75
N GLU A 36 19.48 2.87 -13.23
CA GLU A 36 18.18 2.89 -12.56
C GLU A 36 17.16 2.12 -13.41
N ALA A 37 16.54 1.10 -12.82
CA ALA A 37 15.59 0.24 -13.54
C ALA A 37 14.27 0.96 -13.89
N GLU A 38 13.90 1.96 -13.09
CA GLU A 38 12.68 2.78 -13.23
C GLU A 38 12.70 3.62 -14.52
N ASP A 39 13.90 4.01 -14.94
CA ASP A 39 14.12 4.81 -16.13
C ASP A 39 13.88 4.05 -17.45
N ALA A 40 13.74 2.72 -17.38
CA ALA A 40 13.59 1.87 -18.55
C ALA A 40 12.44 2.30 -19.48
N GLY A 41 11.31 2.75 -18.93
CA GLY A 41 10.18 3.25 -19.74
C GLY A 41 10.50 4.56 -20.48
N ARG A 42 11.17 5.48 -19.80
CA ARG A 42 11.60 6.77 -20.35
C ARG A 42 12.66 6.57 -21.43
N VAL A 43 13.69 5.78 -21.14
CA VAL A 43 14.79 5.46 -22.07
C VAL A 43 14.28 4.72 -23.30
N LYS A 44 13.37 3.75 -23.12
CA LYS A 44 12.71 3.06 -24.25
C LYS A 44 12.07 4.06 -25.21
N THR A 45 11.28 5.00 -24.67
CA THR A 45 10.57 5.99 -25.48
C THR A 45 11.54 6.90 -26.23
N LEU A 46 12.62 7.34 -25.57
CA LEU A 46 13.66 8.17 -26.19
C LEU A 46 14.43 7.44 -27.29
N LEU A 47 14.86 6.19 -27.02
CA LEU A 47 15.61 5.39 -28.00
C LEU A 47 14.73 4.96 -29.18
N GLN A 48 13.47 4.58 -28.93
CA GLN A 48 12.54 4.22 -29.99
C GLN A 48 12.26 5.40 -30.93
N ARG A 49 12.18 6.63 -30.39
CA ARG A 49 12.04 7.85 -31.20
C ARG A 49 13.29 8.17 -32.01
N LYS A 50 14.49 7.93 -31.46
CA LYS A 50 15.76 8.21 -32.16
C LYS A 50 16.10 7.19 -33.24
N LEU A 51 15.90 5.90 -32.95
CA LEU A 51 16.26 4.82 -33.86
C LEU A 51 15.21 4.62 -34.96
N GLY A 52 13.92 4.76 -34.62
CA GLY A 52 12.83 4.57 -35.57
C GLY A 52 12.77 3.15 -36.18
N PHE A 53 11.93 2.98 -37.19
CA PHE A 53 11.87 1.74 -37.97
C PHE A 53 13.18 1.56 -38.77
N PRO A 54 13.76 0.35 -38.86
CA PRO A 54 13.22 -0.97 -38.49
C PRO A 54 13.55 -1.46 -37.07
N TYR A 55 14.10 -0.60 -36.19
CA TYR A 55 14.55 -1.00 -34.87
C TYR A 55 13.42 -0.99 -33.83
N PHE A 56 13.39 -2.03 -32.99
CA PHE A 56 12.45 -2.15 -31.88
C PHE A 56 13.18 -2.16 -30.55
N VAL A 57 12.87 -1.19 -29.70
CA VAL A 57 13.42 -1.11 -28.35
C VAL A 57 12.47 -1.83 -27.39
N ARG A 58 12.94 -2.92 -26.80
CA ARG A 58 12.22 -3.68 -25.78
C ARG A 58 12.90 -3.51 -24.42
N THR A 59 12.10 -3.34 -23.39
CA THR A 59 12.59 -3.36 -22.01
C THR A 59 12.46 -4.76 -21.43
N TRP A 60 13.18 -5.02 -20.34
CA TRP A 60 13.03 -6.24 -19.55
C TRP A 60 11.57 -6.43 -19.05
N MET A 61 10.84 -5.34 -18.77
CA MET A 61 9.40 -5.37 -18.47
C MET A 61 8.56 -5.80 -19.68
N ASP A 62 8.90 -5.36 -20.89
CA ASP A 62 8.20 -5.77 -22.11
C ASP A 62 8.38 -7.25 -22.43
N MET A 63 9.56 -7.79 -22.11
CA MET A 63 9.87 -9.22 -22.28
C MET A 63 9.14 -10.09 -21.26
N ASN A 64 8.80 -9.52 -20.09
CA ASN A 64 8.17 -10.23 -18.97
C ASN A 64 6.77 -9.70 -18.63
N LYS A 65 6.02 -9.20 -19.64
CA LYS A 65 4.72 -8.53 -19.43
C LYS A 65 3.72 -9.34 -18.59
N THR A 66 3.66 -10.66 -18.78
CA THR A 66 2.75 -11.53 -18.03
C THR A 66 3.05 -11.51 -16.53
N LEU A 67 4.33 -11.60 -16.15
CA LEU A 67 4.78 -11.53 -14.76
C LEU A 67 4.45 -10.16 -14.15
N PHE A 68 4.78 -9.08 -14.87
CA PHE A 68 4.50 -7.72 -14.41
C PHE A 68 3.01 -7.41 -14.30
N GLY A 69 2.21 -7.93 -15.23
CA GLY A 69 0.75 -7.83 -15.19
C GLY A 69 0.18 -8.53 -13.97
N ALA A 70 0.64 -9.75 -13.66
CA ALA A 70 0.24 -10.51 -12.47
C ALA A 70 0.60 -9.76 -11.18
N LEU A 71 1.85 -9.28 -11.04
CA LEU A 71 2.29 -8.52 -9.86
C LEU A 71 1.49 -7.22 -9.66
N LYS A 72 1.15 -6.52 -10.75
CA LYS A 72 0.32 -5.31 -10.67
C LYS A 72 -1.11 -5.63 -10.24
N LEU A 73 -1.70 -6.70 -10.77
CA LEU A 73 -3.04 -7.14 -10.38
C LEU A 73 -3.08 -7.53 -8.90
N GLU A 74 -2.09 -8.29 -8.44
CA GLU A 74 -1.93 -8.67 -7.04
C GLU A 74 -1.89 -7.45 -6.11
N LYS A 75 -1.07 -6.43 -6.43
CA LYS A 75 -1.04 -5.17 -5.68
C LYS A 75 -2.40 -4.47 -5.61
N ILE A 76 -3.15 -4.45 -6.71
CA ILE A 76 -4.50 -3.85 -6.74
C ILE A 76 -5.45 -4.63 -5.83
N VAL A 77 -5.42 -5.96 -5.89
CA VAL A 77 -6.26 -6.82 -5.04
C VAL A 77 -5.93 -6.62 -3.57
N MET A 78 -4.65 -6.57 -3.20
CA MET A 78 -4.22 -6.26 -1.82
C MET A 78 -4.72 -4.90 -1.34
N PHE A 79 -4.63 -3.86 -2.20
CA PHE A 79 -5.17 -2.53 -1.89
C PHE A 79 -6.68 -2.57 -1.63
N LEU A 80 -7.45 -3.27 -2.46
CA LEU A 80 -8.91 -3.39 -2.28
C LEU A 80 -9.28 -4.10 -0.96
N ILE A 81 -8.59 -5.19 -0.63
CA ILE A 81 -8.80 -5.92 0.63
C ILE A 81 -8.50 -5.01 1.82
N LEU A 82 -7.35 -4.33 1.80
CA LEU A 82 -6.95 -3.42 2.87
C LEU A 82 -7.96 -2.27 3.04
N ALA A 83 -8.40 -1.67 1.94
CA ALA A 83 -9.40 -0.61 1.95
C ALA A 83 -10.73 -1.08 2.58
N LEU A 84 -11.18 -2.30 2.26
CA LEU A 84 -12.38 -2.88 2.85
C LEU A 84 -12.24 -3.13 4.35
N ILE A 85 -11.10 -3.65 4.81
CA ILE A 85 -10.82 -3.86 6.24
C ILE A 85 -10.88 -2.52 6.99
N ILE A 86 -10.24 -1.48 6.44
CA ILE A 86 -10.24 -0.15 7.06
C ILE A 86 -11.67 0.41 7.09
N LEU A 87 -12.46 0.24 6.03
CA LEU A 87 -13.85 0.68 5.99
C LEU A 87 -14.70 0.00 7.08
N VAL A 88 -14.57 -1.32 7.24
CA VAL A 88 -15.28 -2.06 8.29
C VAL A 88 -14.85 -1.59 9.68
N ALA A 89 -13.55 -1.39 9.90
CA ALA A 89 -13.03 -0.86 11.15
C ALA A 89 -13.55 0.56 11.44
N SER A 90 -13.65 1.41 10.42
CA SER A 90 -14.12 2.79 10.58
C SER A 90 -15.60 2.84 10.95
N LEU A 91 -16.43 1.97 10.35
CA LEU A 91 -17.83 1.79 10.75
C LEU A 91 -17.96 1.29 12.20
N ASN A 92 -17.05 0.42 12.64
CA ASN A 92 -17.01 -0.04 14.02
C ASN A 92 -16.76 1.12 14.99
N ILE A 93 -15.78 1.98 14.70
CA ILE A 93 -15.50 3.20 15.48
C ILE A 93 -16.74 4.11 15.53
N ALA A 94 -17.41 4.34 14.39
CA ALA A 94 -18.64 5.14 14.36
C ALA A 94 -19.74 4.54 15.24
N GLY A 95 -19.90 3.21 15.21
CA GLY A 95 -20.85 2.48 16.07
C GLY A 95 -20.52 2.62 17.56
N SER A 96 -19.26 2.37 17.94
CA SER A 96 -18.80 2.52 19.33
C SER A 96 -18.94 3.94 19.86
N LEU A 97 -18.58 4.95 19.06
CA LEU A 97 -18.77 6.36 19.43
C LEU A 97 -20.25 6.73 19.55
N THR A 98 -21.11 6.17 18.69
CA THR A 98 -22.56 6.39 18.79
C THR A 98 -23.11 5.82 20.10
N ILE A 99 -22.70 4.61 20.48
CA ILE A 99 -23.07 4.01 21.77
C ILE A 99 -22.56 4.86 22.92
N LEU A 100 -21.29 5.30 22.88
CA LEU A 100 -20.72 6.19 23.89
C LEU A 100 -21.52 7.48 24.06
N VAL A 101 -21.95 8.11 22.96
CA VAL A 101 -22.81 9.31 22.98
C VAL A 101 -24.14 9.01 23.66
N MET A 102 -24.77 7.87 23.35
CA MET A 102 -26.04 7.48 23.95
C MET A 102 -25.90 7.25 25.46
N ASP A 103 -24.87 6.54 25.91
CA ASP A 103 -24.58 6.31 27.33
C ASP A 103 -24.29 7.61 28.08
N LYS A 104 -23.62 8.57 27.41
CA LYS A 104 -23.25 9.88 27.96
C LYS A 104 -24.32 10.96 27.77
N THR A 105 -25.54 10.60 27.36
CA THR A 105 -26.60 11.59 27.08
C THR A 105 -26.96 12.46 28.31
N LYS A 106 -26.99 11.90 29.53
CA LYS A 106 -27.22 12.69 30.77
C LYS A 106 -26.09 13.71 31.00
N ASP A 107 -24.83 13.28 30.91
CA ASP A 107 -23.65 14.14 31.07
C ASP A 107 -23.63 15.29 30.03
N ILE A 108 -23.97 14.97 28.77
CA ILE A 108 -24.12 15.96 27.69
C ILE A 108 -25.24 16.97 27.99
N GLY A 109 -26.35 16.50 28.56
CA GLY A 109 -27.46 17.35 29.00
C GLY A 109 -27.06 18.35 30.07
N VAL A 110 -26.29 17.92 31.07
CA VAL A 110 -25.73 18.79 32.11
C VAL A 110 -24.77 19.82 31.51
N LEU A 111 -23.86 19.40 30.64
CA LEU A 111 -22.94 20.32 29.95
C LEU A 111 -23.68 21.38 29.14
N LYS A 112 -24.73 21.01 28.41
CA LYS A 112 -25.58 21.97 27.68
C LYS A 112 -26.33 22.91 28.63
N ALA A 113 -26.80 22.42 29.77
CA ALA A 113 -27.47 23.25 30.78
C ALA A 113 -26.51 24.27 31.43
N LEU A 114 -25.22 23.92 31.55
CA LEU A 114 -24.15 24.83 31.98
C LEU A 114 -23.70 25.82 30.88
N GLY A 115 -24.27 25.74 29.67
CA GLY A 115 -23.99 26.66 28.57
C GLY A 115 -23.00 26.17 27.52
N ALA A 116 -22.62 24.88 27.51
CA ALA A 116 -21.72 24.35 26.48
C ALA A 116 -22.30 24.51 25.07
N ALA A 117 -21.48 25.01 24.15
CA ALA A 117 -21.89 25.19 22.77
C ALA A 117 -21.92 23.86 22.01
N LYS A 118 -22.71 23.79 20.93
CA LYS A 118 -22.76 22.62 20.05
C LYS A 118 -21.36 22.24 19.51
N TRP A 119 -20.50 23.23 19.30
CA TRP A 119 -19.13 23.03 18.83
C TRP A 119 -18.21 22.39 19.88
N ASP A 120 -18.42 22.64 21.17
CA ASP A 120 -17.63 22.02 22.24
C ASP A 120 -17.86 20.52 22.28
N LEU A 121 -19.11 20.09 22.13
CA LEU A 121 -19.47 18.67 22.04
C LEU A 121 -18.87 18.01 20.80
N VAL A 122 -18.97 18.66 19.63
CA VAL A 122 -18.36 18.14 18.40
C VAL A 122 -16.84 18.00 18.58
N ARG A 123 -16.18 18.95 19.24
CA ARG A 123 -14.73 18.91 19.49
C ARG A 123 -14.33 17.73 20.37
N ILE A 124 -15.08 17.45 21.44
CA ILE A 124 -14.81 16.31 22.34
C ILE A 124 -14.87 15.00 21.56
N PHE A 125 -15.96 14.74 20.84
CA PHE A 125 -16.11 13.47 20.10
C PHE A 125 -15.16 13.36 18.90
N THR A 126 -14.78 14.49 18.29
CA THR A 126 -13.75 14.49 17.24
C THR A 126 -12.37 14.17 17.83
N MET A 127 -12.06 14.67 19.02
CA MET A 127 -10.82 14.32 19.73
C MET A 127 -10.79 12.84 20.11
N ASP A 128 -11.90 12.27 20.59
CA ASP A 128 -11.98 10.83 20.87
C ASP A 128 -11.72 9.99 19.62
N GLY A 129 -12.33 10.37 18.49
CA GLY A 129 -12.06 9.72 17.20
C GLY A 129 -10.61 9.85 16.75
N LEU A 130 -9.99 11.01 16.97
CA LEU A 130 -8.57 11.24 16.69
C LEU A 130 -7.66 10.39 17.59
N PHE A 131 -7.98 10.28 18.89
CA PHE A 131 -7.23 9.46 19.83
C PHE A 131 -7.32 7.97 19.49
N LEU A 132 -8.52 7.46 19.23
CA LEU A 132 -8.74 6.07 18.82
C LEU A 132 -8.04 5.75 17.50
N GLY A 133 -8.23 6.61 16.49
CA GLY A 133 -7.59 6.44 15.18
C GLY A 133 -6.07 6.57 15.25
N GLY A 134 -5.55 7.54 16.01
CA GLY A 134 -4.13 7.77 16.19
C GLY A 134 -3.43 6.66 16.97
N ALA A 135 -4.03 6.19 18.08
CA ALA A 135 -3.51 5.07 18.84
C ALA A 135 -3.51 3.78 18.00
N GLY A 136 -4.57 3.53 17.24
CA GLY A 136 -4.65 2.39 16.32
C GLY A 136 -3.61 2.47 15.20
N ALA A 137 -3.43 3.63 14.59
CA ALA A 137 -2.42 3.85 13.54
C ALA A 137 -1.00 3.66 14.09
N LEU A 138 -0.70 4.20 15.27
CA LEU A 138 0.61 4.05 15.90
C LEU A 138 0.89 2.59 16.27
N ALA A 139 -0.07 1.91 16.92
CA ALA A 139 0.06 0.51 17.27
C ALA A 139 0.21 -0.38 16.02
N GLY A 140 -0.57 -0.10 14.97
CA GLY A 140 -0.50 -0.78 13.69
C GLY A 140 0.85 -0.59 12.99
N LEU A 141 1.39 0.62 12.99
CA LEU A 141 2.73 0.90 12.45
C LEU A 141 3.82 0.16 13.22
N LEU A 142 3.79 0.21 14.56
CA LEU A 142 4.77 -0.49 15.39
C LEU A 142 4.70 -2.02 15.19
N ALA A 143 3.48 -2.58 15.18
CA ALA A 143 3.28 -4.00 14.94
C ALA A 143 3.72 -4.40 13.52
N GLY A 144 3.32 -3.64 12.50
CA GLY A 144 3.72 -3.87 11.11
C GLY A 144 5.23 -3.78 10.90
N MET A 145 5.89 -2.82 11.58
CA MET A 145 7.34 -2.70 11.56
C MET A 145 8.03 -3.86 12.27
N GLY A 146 7.52 -4.26 13.44
CA GLY A 146 8.03 -5.41 14.18
C GLY A 146 7.92 -6.70 13.36
N ILE A 147 6.75 -6.96 12.75
CA ILE A 147 6.52 -8.10 11.87
C ILE A 147 7.49 -8.07 10.68
N SER A 148 7.60 -6.93 10.00
CA SER A 148 8.52 -6.77 8.86
C SER A 148 9.98 -7.02 9.23
N TRP A 149 10.40 -6.55 10.42
CA TRP A 149 11.75 -6.79 10.94
C TRP A 149 11.99 -8.27 11.26
N VAL A 150 10.99 -8.96 11.83
CA VAL A 150 11.06 -10.42 12.07
C VAL A 150 11.17 -11.19 10.76
N LEU A 151 10.33 -10.89 9.76
CA LEU A 151 10.38 -11.56 8.44
C LEU A 151 11.71 -11.32 7.71
N LYS A 152 12.34 -10.16 7.92
CA LYS A 152 13.66 -9.85 7.35
C LYS A 152 14.80 -10.60 8.04
N THR A 153 14.71 -10.73 9.37
CA THR A 153 15.79 -11.27 10.22
C THR A 153 15.77 -12.79 10.26
N TYR A 154 14.58 -13.38 10.39
CA TYR A 154 14.36 -14.81 10.51
C TYR A 154 13.80 -15.40 9.21
N PRO A 155 14.31 -16.54 8.73
CA PRO A 155 13.73 -17.26 7.60
C PRO A 155 12.45 -17.99 8.05
N VAL A 156 11.40 -17.22 8.39
CA VAL A 156 10.10 -17.77 8.80
C VAL A 156 9.40 -18.46 7.62
N VAL A 157 9.67 -18.00 6.40
CA VAL A 157 9.13 -18.56 5.16
C VAL A 157 10.31 -18.99 4.28
N GLU A 158 10.49 -20.29 4.11
CA GLU A 158 11.46 -20.85 3.17
C GLU A 158 10.88 -20.80 1.75
N LEU A 159 11.51 -20.04 0.86
CA LEU A 159 11.15 -20.02 -0.54
C LEU A 159 11.86 -21.17 -1.26
N PRO A 160 11.19 -21.89 -2.17
CA PRO A 160 11.84 -22.89 -3.01
C PRO A 160 12.98 -22.23 -3.80
N LYS A 161 14.22 -22.66 -3.52
CA LYS A 161 15.46 -22.14 -4.12
C LYS A 161 15.50 -22.21 -5.64
N GLU A 162 14.68 -23.09 -6.23
CA GLU A 162 14.59 -23.33 -7.66
C GLU A 162 13.91 -22.18 -8.41
N ILE A 163 13.06 -21.41 -7.74
CA ILE A 163 12.24 -20.35 -8.35
C ILE A 163 12.70 -18.96 -7.86
N TYR A 164 13.07 -18.86 -6.58
CA TYR A 164 13.47 -17.60 -5.96
C TYR A 164 14.96 -17.68 -5.62
N TYR A 165 15.79 -16.92 -6.35
CA TYR A 165 17.26 -16.84 -6.22
C TYR A 165 17.80 -16.42 -4.84
N THR A 166 16.93 -16.22 -3.84
CA THR A 166 17.26 -15.79 -2.47
C THR A 166 16.45 -16.60 -1.44
N ASN A 167 17.13 -17.07 -0.39
CA ASN A 167 16.57 -17.85 0.73
C ASN A 167 15.61 -17.09 1.67
N ARG A 168 15.30 -15.83 1.36
CA ARG A 168 14.55 -14.91 2.22
C ARG A 168 13.65 -14.04 1.35
N LEU A 169 12.44 -13.78 1.82
CA LEU A 169 11.57 -12.79 1.20
C LEU A 169 12.24 -11.41 1.35
N PRO A 170 12.59 -10.70 0.25
CA PRO A 170 13.20 -9.38 0.35
C PRO A 170 12.14 -8.38 0.82
N VAL A 171 12.00 -8.21 2.13
CA VAL A 171 11.11 -7.20 2.72
C VAL A 171 11.78 -5.83 2.58
N GLN A 172 11.26 -5.03 1.66
CA GLN A 172 11.61 -3.62 1.51
C GLN A 172 10.47 -2.78 2.08
N MET A 173 10.77 -1.99 3.11
CA MET A 173 9.81 -1.09 3.72
C MET A 173 9.98 0.28 3.07
N ASP A 174 8.96 0.71 2.35
CA ASP A 174 8.88 2.06 1.82
C ASP A 174 8.16 2.95 2.85
N TRP A 175 8.83 4.02 3.28
CA TRP A 175 8.26 4.99 4.21
C TRP A 175 7.09 5.76 3.58
N ALA A 176 7.10 5.96 2.25
CA ALA A 176 6.00 6.61 1.55
C ALA A 176 4.70 5.80 1.68
N ASP A 177 4.77 4.48 1.49
CA ASP A 177 3.62 3.58 1.67
C ASP A 177 3.14 3.59 3.12
N ALA A 178 4.05 3.57 4.09
CA ALA A 178 3.71 3.62 5.52
C ALA A 178 2.96 4.91 5.90
N PHE A 179 3.46 6.07 5.47
CA PHE A 179 2.79 7.36 5.72
C PHE A 179 1.47 7.49 4.97
N LEU A 180 1.38 6.96 3.74
CA LEU A 180 0.14 6.98 2.96
C LEU A 180 -0.95 6.15 3.65
N VAL A 181 -0.62 4.93 4.08
CA VAL A 181 -1.57 4.06 4.81
C VAL A 181 -1.99 4.70 6.13
N ALA A 182 -1.05 5.25 6.91
CA ALA A 182 -1.35 5.94 8.15
C ALA A 182 -2.27 7.17 7.93
N GLY A 183 -1.99 7.97 6.90
CA GLY A 183 -2.79 9.13 6.53
C GLY A 183 -4.22 8.75 6.11
N VAL A 184 -4.37 7.72 5.28
CA VAL A 184 -5.68 7.19 4.86
C VAL A 184 -6.47 6.65 6.06
N ALA A 185 -5.81 5.88 6.94
CA ALA A 185 -6.44 5.34 8.14
C ALA A 185 -6.92 6.45 9.10
N MET A 186 -6.12 7.50 9.31
CA MET A 186 -6.50 8.66 10.10
C MET A 186 -7.67 9.42 9.46
N ALA A 187 -7.63 9.65 8.15
CA ALA A 187 -8.72 10.34 7.44
C ALA A 187 -10.05 9.59 7.55
N LEU A 188 -10.03 8.27 7.38
CA LEU A 188 -11.23 7.42 7.50
C LEU A 188 -11.74 7.34 8.94
N SER A 189 -10.85 7.30 9.93
CA SER A 189 -11.22 7.35 11.36
C SER A 189 -11.91 8.67 11.71
N LEU A 190 -11.35 9.80 11.26
CA LEU A 190 -11.93 11.13 11.47
C LEU A 190 -13.27 11.28 10.74
N ALA A 191 -13.37 10.82 9.50
CA ALA A 191 -14.63 10.83 8.76
C ALA A 191 -15.71 10.02 9.48
N SER A 192 -15.34 8.89 10.07
CA SER A 192 -16.26 8.03 10.82
C SER A 192 -16.70 8.64 12.15
N ALA A 193 -15.83 9.39 12.82
CA ALA A 193 -16.15 10.11 14.06
C ALA A 193 -17.08 11.33 13.83
N PHE A 194 -17.14 11.85 12.59
CA PHE A 194 -17.96 13.02 12.27
C PHE A 194 -19.47 12.75 12.41
N TYR A 195 -19.94 11.56 12.00
CA TYR A 195 -21.35 11.18 12.09
C TYR A 195 -21.87 11.19 13.55
N PRO A 196 -21.27 10.48 14.53
CA PRO A 196 -21.70 10.52 15.93
C PRO A 196 -21.51 11.90 16.58
N ALA A 197 -20.46 12.64 16.24
CA ALA A 197 -20.26 14.01 16.73
C ALA A 197 -21.45 14.92 16.36
N ARG A 198 -21.95 14.80 15.12
CA ARG A 198 -23.14 15.52 14.68
C ARG A 198 -24.41 15.06 15.40
N LEU A 199 -24.54 13.76 15.66
CA LEU A 199 -25.65 13.20 16.42
C LEU A 199 -25.70 13.77 17.85
N ALA A 200 -24.56 13.79 18.55
CA ALA A 200 -24.43 14.34 19.90
C ALA A 200 -24.83 15.83 19.98
N SER A 201 -24.40 16.62 18.99
CA SER A 201 -24.72 18.06 18.93
C SER A 201 -26.22 18.34 18.82
N LYS A 202 -26.99 17.41 18.24
CA LYS A 202 -28.44 17.53 17.98
C LYS A 202 -29.33 16.95 19.08
N LEU A 203 -28.79 16.29 20.10
CA LEU A 203 -29.58 15.77 21.22
C LEU A 203 -30.27 16.91 21.98
N ASP A 204 -31.60 16.86 22.07
CA ASP A 204 -32.41 17.82 22.81
C ASP A 204 -32.36 17.55 24.31
N VAL A 205 -31.90 18.57 25.06
CA VAL A 205 -31.73 18.55 26.53
C VAL A 205 -33.03 18.19 27.25
N VAL A 206 -34.16 18.67 26.73
CA VAL A 206 -35.49 18.48 27.34
C VAL A 206 -35.98 17.03 27.23
N LYS A 207 -35.56 16.28 26.20
CA LYS A 207 -35.89 14.85 26.09
C LYS A 207 -34.94 14.00 26.94
N ALA A 208 -33.67 14.37 27.04
CA ALA A 208 -32.66 13.65 27.82
C ALA A 208 -32.97 13.57 29.33
N LEU A 209 -33.62 14.61 29.89
CA LEU A 209 -33.98 14.69 31.31
C LEU A 209 -35.39 14.14 31.63
N ARG A 210 -36.20 13.86 30.60
CA ARG A 210 -37.63 13.49 30.74
C ARG A 210 -37.90 12.00 30.48
N TYR A 211 -36.87 11.19 30.23
CA TYR A 211 -36.96 9.72 30.19
C TYR A 211 -36.71 9.09 31.56
N GLU A 212 -37.31 9.69 32.60
CA GLU A 212 -37.81 9.02 33.80
C GLU A 212 -39.29 9.38 33.95
#